data_AF-A0A2K6TC57-F1
#
_entry.id   AF-A0A2K6TC57-F1
#
_cell.length_a   1.000
_cell.length_b   1.000
_cell.length_c   1.000
_cell.angle_alpha   90.00
_cell.angle_beta   90.00
_cell.angle_gamma   90.00
#
_symmetry.space_group_name_H-M   'P 1'
#
loop_
_entity.id
_entity.type
_entity.pdbx_description
1 polymer ?
#
loop_
_entity_poly.entity_id
_entity_poly.type
_entity_poly.pdbx_seq_one_letter_code
_entity_poly.pdbx_strand_id
1 'polypeptide(L)'
;FLHCFTTASTAFNLQVATPGGKAMDFVDVTESNARWVQDFRLKAYASPAKLESTDGARYHALLIPSCPGALTDLASSGSLARILQHFRSERKPICAIGHGVAALCCATNEDGSWVFHGYSLTGPSVCELVRAPGFARLPLVVEDFVKDSGASFSAAASCPETDGQWQHFPAGEIFLACGLKRKRLGDAPSWLGAEESRRVESPEEQRRVGEDPPTYAVCVHL
;
A
#
# COMPACT_ATOMS: atom_id res chain seq x y z
N PHE A 1 -12.53 -2.81 0.73
CA PHE A 1 -12.43 -1.97 1.94
C PHE A 1 -12.56 -2.72 3.27
N LEU A 2 -13.73 -3.32 3.59
CA LEU A 2 -14.07 -3.89 4.90
C LEU A 2 -12.99 -4.75 5.57
N HIS A 3 -12.51 -5.80 4.90
CA HIS A 3 -11.55 -6.74 5.48
C HIS A 3 -10.20 -6.09 5.80
N CYS A 4 -9.70 -5.29 4.85
CA CYS A 4 -8.46 -4.54 4.98
C CYS A 4 -8.54 -3.51 6.11
N PHE A 5 -9.62 -2.74 6.18
CA PHE A 5 -9.80 -1.72 7.22
C PHE A 5 -9.92 -2.37 8.60
N THR A 6 -10.74 -3.43 8.72
CA THR A 6 -10.93 -4.14 9.99
C THR A 6 -9.60 -4.70 10.51
N THR A 7 -8.82 -5.36 9.65
CA THR A 7 -7.51 -5.91 10.02
C THR A 7 -6.50 -4.81 10.38
N ALA A 8 -6.46 -3.71 9.64
CA ALA A 8 -5.55 -2.63 9.96
C ALA A 8 -5.95 -1.92 11.27
N SER A 9 -7.26 -1.79 11.53
CA SER A 9 -7.77 -1.10 12.73
C SER A 9 -7.50 -1.85 14.04
N THR A 10 -7.16 -3.15 13.99
CA THR A 10 -6.75 -3.90 15.20
C THR A 10 -5.28 -3.70 15.54
N ALA A 11 -4.45 -3.25 14.59
CA ALA A 11 -3.00 -3.09 14.76
C ALA A 11 -2.55 -1.63 14.74
N PHE A 12 -3.32 -0.73 14.14
CA PHE A 12 -2.96 0.68 13.93
C PHE A 12 -4.09 1.61 14.35
N ASN A 13 -3.75 2.81 14.83
CA ASN A 13 -4.72 3.90 14.86
C ASN A 13 -4.85 4.46 13.44
N LEU A 14 -6.05 4.36 12.88
CA LEU A 14 -6.31 4.74 11.49
C LEU A 14 -6.90 6.15 11.41
N GLN A 15 -6.26 7.00 10.62
CA GLN A 15 -6.90 8.20 10.11
C GLN A 15 -7.37 7.95 8.68
N VAL A 16 -8.66 8.15 8.43
CA VAL A 16 -9.18 8.09 7.06
C VAL A 16 -9.03 9.45 6.40
N ALA A 17 -8.54 9.46 5.16
CA ALA A 17 -8.47 10.64 4.33
C ALA A 17 -9.10 10.39 2.96
N THR A 18 -9.84 11.37 2.46
CA THR A 18 -10.46 11.33 1.12
C THR A 18 -10.19 12.66 0.40
N PRO A 19 -10.17 12.71 -0.93
CA PRO A 19 -10.11 13.97 -1.67
C PRO A 19 -11.22 14.92 -1.27
N GLY A 20 -10.84 16.13 -0.88
CA GLY A 20 -11.75 17.15 -0.35
C GLY A 20 -12.37 16.84 1.01
N GLY A 21 -12.04 15.72 1.66
CA GLY A 21 -12.66 15.27 2.91
C GLY A 21 -14.12 14.85 2.74
N LYS A 22 -14.48 14.39 1.55
CA LYS A 22 -15.82 13.88 1.24
C LYS A 22 -16.10 12.61 2.05
N ALA A 23 -17.34 12.45 2.49
CA ALA A 23 -17.78 11.19 3.08
C ALA A 23 -17.56 10.03 2.09
N MET A 24 -17.15 8.88 2.61
CA MET A 24 -16.93 7.69 1.80
C MET A 24 -18.24 7.14 1.25
N ASP A 25 -18.21 6.71 0.00
CA ASP A 25 -19.31 5.96 -0.59
C ASP A 25 -18.97 4.46 -0.61
N PHE A 26 -19.96 3.64 -0.23
CA PHE A 26 -19.78 2.20 -0.15
C PHE A 26 -20.50 1.55 -1.33
N VAL A 27 -19.71 0.98 -2.22
CA VAL A 27 -20.21 0.13 -3.30
C VAL A 27 -20.36 -1.32 -2.83
N ASP A 28 -21.16 -2.10 -3.54
CA ASP A 28 -21.38 -3.54 -3.28
C ASP A 28 -21.83 -3.84 -1.85
N VAL A 29 -22.68 -2.97 -1.29
CA VAL A 29 -23.32 -3.20 0.00
C VAL A 29 -24.36 -4.31 -0.16
N THR A 30 -24.15 -5.40 0.58
CA THR A 30 -25.03 -6.57 0.61
C THR A 30 -25.54 -6.77 2.04
N GLU A 31 -26.53 -7.64 2.22
CA GLU A 31 -27.03 -8.00 3.56
C GLU A 31 -25.91 -8.44 4.51
N SER A 32 -24.91 -9.17 3.98
CA SER A 32 -23.78 -9.68 4.76
C SER A 32 -22.85 -8.61 5.33
N ASN A 33 -22.77 -7.43 4.71
CA ASN A 33 -21.86 -6.35 5.10
C ASN A 33 -22.57 -5.05 5.54
N ALA A 34 -23.90 -4.98 5.37
CA ALA A 34 -24.70 -3.79 5.68
C ALA A 34 -24.54 -3.33 7.14
N ARG A 35 -24.54 -4.26 8.10
CA ARG A 35 -24.34 -3.95 9.52
C ARG A 35 -22.99 -3.28 9.76
N TRP A 36 -21.93 -3.81 9.16
CA TRP A 36 -20.60 -3.24 9.30
C TRP A 36 -20.52 -1.82 8.73
N VAL A 37 -21.15 -1.57 7.58
CA VAL A 37 -21.21 -0.21 6.97
C VAL A 37 -21.96 0.77 7.87
N GLN A 38 -23.07 0.34 8.48
CA GLN A 38 -23.80 1.16 9.45
C GLN A 38 -22.93 1.48 10.67
N ASP A 39 -22.31 0.47 11.26
CA ASP A 39 -21.43 0.64 12.43
C ASP A 39 -20.24 1.54 12.10
N PHE A 40 -19.65 1.39 10.91
CA PHE A 40 -18.57 2.22 10.42
C PHE A 40 -18.97 3.69 10.39
N ARG A 41 -20.16 4.02 9.85
CA ARG A 41 -20.67 5.40 9.71
C ARG A 41 -20.90 6.12 11.03
N LEU A 42 -21.02 5.41 12.15
CA LEU A 42 -21.21 5.98 13.49
C LEU A 42 -19.90 6.33 14.20
N LYS A 43 -18.75 6.01 13.61
CA LYS A 43 -17.42 6.16 14.24
C LYS A 43 -16.76 7.47 13.81
N ALA A 44 -15.82 7.96 14.62
CA ALA A 44 -15.10 9.21 14.35
C ALA A 44 -14.38 9.21 12.99
N TYR A 45 -13.82 8.07 12.57
CA TYR A 45 -13.15 7.95 11.28
C TYR A 45 -14.09 7.98 10.06
N ALA A 46 -15.41 7.98 10.26
CA ALA A 46 -16.39 8.22 9.18
C ALA A 46 -16.46 9.68 8.74
N SER A 47 -15.83 10.60 9.48
CA SER A 47 -15.57 11.96 9.06
C SER A 47 -14.11 12.07 8.61
N PRO A 48 -13.81 11.83 7.32
CA PRO A 48 -12.44 11.76 6.86
C PRO A 48 -11.77 13.13 6.82
N ALA A 49 -10.45 13.11 7.03
CA ALA A 49 -9.63 14.28 6.77
C ALA A 49 -9.54 14.58 5.26
N LYS A 50 -9.26 15.84 4.93
CA LYS A 50 -8.95 16.21 3.54
C LYS A 50 -7.57 15.68 3.16
N LEU A 51 -7.52 14.91 2.08
CA LEU A 51 -6.26 14.37 1.55
C LEU A 51 -5.25 15.49 1.23
N GLU A 52 -5.73 16.63 0.77
CA GLU A 52 -4.92 17.82 0.43
C GLU A 52 -4.21 18.42 1.65
N SER A 53 -4.84 18.34 2.83
CA SER A 53 -4.29 18.80 4.12
C SER A 53 -3.52 17.73 4.89
N THR A 54 -3.43 16.52 4.33
CA THR A 54 -2.77 15.39 4.99
C THR A 54 -1.26 15.51 4.80
N ASP A 55 -0.54 15.48 5.92
CA ASP A 55 0.93 15.49 5.94
C ASP A 55 1.45 14.06 6.15
N GLY A 56 2.12 13.51 5.14
CA GLY A 56 2.68 12.16 5.16
C GLY A 56 3.72 11.93 6.27
N ALA A 57 4.34 12.98 6.78
CA ALA A 57 5.33 12.88 7.85
C ALA A 57 4.75 12.32 9.16
N ARG A 58 3.46 12.56 9.41
CA ARG A 58 2.78 12.14 10.66
C ARG A 58 2.42 10.66 10.73
N TYR A 59 2.54 9.93 9.62
CA TYR A 59 2.12 8.53 9.54
C TYR A 59 3.33 7.63 9.29
N HIS A 60 3.22 6.40 9.79
CA HIS A 60 4.24 5.36 9.64
C HIS A 60 3.90 4.40 8.51
N ALA A 61 2.62 4.25 8.16
CA ALA A 61 2.14 3.38 7.08
C ALA A 61 1.03 4.05 6.27
N LEU A 62 0.98 3.74 4.98
CA LEU A 62 -0.07 4.18 4.06
C LEU A 62 -0.85 2.96 3.61
N LEU A 63 -2.16 3.01 3.78
CA LEU A 63 -3.09 1.97 3.37
C LEU A 63 -4.06 2.54 2.33
N ILE A 64 -4.10 1.91 1.16
CA ILE A 64 -4.98 2.23 0.05
C ILE A 64 -5.84 0.99 -0.22
N PRO A 65 -6.95 0.83 0.51
CA PRO A 65 -7.87 -0.28 0.27
C PRO A 65 -8.43 -0.26 -1.15
N SER A 66 -9.00 -1.40 -1.57
CA SER A 66 -9.73 -1.43 -2.84
C SER A 66 -10.94 -0.49 -2.81
N CYS A 67 -10.89 0.52 -3.67
CA CYS A 67 -11.94 1.48 -3.99
C CYS A 67 -11.97 1.72 -5.52
N PRO A 68 -13.08 1.46 -6.22
CA PRO A 68 -13.17 1.69 -7.67
C PRO A 68 -12.96 3.15 -8.07
N GLY A 69 -13.33 4.10 -7.18
CA GLY A 69 -13.12 5.53 -7.38
C GLY A 69 -11.65 5.89 -7.66
N ALA A 70 -10.70 5.15 -7.10
CA ALA A 70 -9.26 5.41 -7.21
C ALA A 70 -8.75 5.58 -8.65
N LEU A 71 -9.37 4.88 -9.61
CA LEU A 71 -9.05 5.01 -11.03
C LEU A 71 -9.31 6.42 -11.59
N THR A 72 -10.24 7.15 -10.99
CA THR A 72 -10.72 8.45 -11.47
C THR A 72 -10.13 9.61 -10.68
N ASP A 73 -10.02 9.47 -9.36
CA ASP A 73 -9.70 10.59 -8.46
C ASP A 73 -8.31 10.50 -7.83
N LEU A 74 -7.81 9.30 -7.52
CA LEU A 74 -6.51 9.08 -6.89
C LEU A 74 -5.40 8.85 -7.92
N ALA A 75 -5.69 8.22 -9.06
CA ALA A 75 -4.71 7.89 -10.09
C ALA A 75 -4.00 9.12 -10.69
N SER A 76 -4.57 10.31 -10.56
CA SER A 76 -3.99 11.59 -10.98
C SER A 76 -3.94 12.63 -9.85
N SER A 77 -3.97 12.20 -8.59
CA SER A 77 -4.00 13.12 -7.44
C SER A 77 -2.60 13.64 -7.08
N GLY A 78 -2.37 14.94 -7.26
CA GLY A 78 -1.12 15.59 -6.84
C GLY A 78 -0.89 15.54 -5.32
N SER A 79 -1.97 15.61 -4.53
CA SER A 79 -1.89 15.48 -3.07
C SER A 79 -1.43 14.09 -2.65
N LEU A 80 -1.96 13.04 -3.29
CA LEU A 80 -1.50 11.67 -3.04
C LEU A 80 -0.08 11.44 -3.55
N ALA A 81 0.27 11.97 -4.72
CA ALA A 81 1.61 11.86 -5.29
C ALA A 81 2.67 12.36 -4.30
N ARG A 82 2.42 13.52 -3.67
CA ARG A 82 3.29 14.08 -2.62
C ARG A 82 3.43 13.15 -1.42
N ILE A 83 2.33 12.54 -0.96
CA ILE A 83 2.36 11.58 0.16
C ILE A 83 3.17 10.34 -0.25
N LEU A 84 2.93 9.76 -1.43
CA LEU A 84 3.63 8.58 -1.93
C LEU A 84 5.13 8.82 -2.09
N GLN A 85 5.52 9.98 -2.62
CA GLN A 85 6.92 10.39 -2.75
C GLN A 85 7.60 10.49 -1.38
N HIS A 86 6.94 11.11 -0.39
CA HIS A 86 7.45 11.17 0.98
C HIS A 86 7.59 9.75 1.60
N PHE A 87 6.58 8.91 1.44
CA PHE A 87 6.65 7.53 1.94
C PHE A 87 7.82 6.75 1.30
N ARG A 88 8.05 6.93 0.00
CA ARG A 88 9.22 6.33 -0.66
C ARG A 88 10.54 6.90 -0.15
N SER A 89 10.67 8.22 0.00
CA SER A 89 11.92 8.84 0.44
C SER A 89 12.31 8.35 1.83
N GLU A 90 11.32 8.23 2.72
CA GLU A 90 11.48 7.75 4.10
C GLU A 90 11.45 6.21 4.22
N ARG A 91 11.31 5.49 3.10
CA ARG A 91 11.17 4.02 3.08
C ARG A 91 10.05 3.49 3.98
N LYS A 92 8.97 4.24 4.11
CA LYS A 92 7.77 3.88 4.87
C LYS A 92 6.91 2.89 4.06
N PRO A 93 6.29 1.90 4.73
CA PRO A 93 5.44 0.92 4.07
C PRO A 93 4.20 1.57 3.42
N ILE A 94 3.92 1.13 2.20
CA ILE A 94 2.71 1.45 1.45
C ILE A 94 2.00 0.12 1.18
N CYS A 95 0.68 0.06 1.37
CA CYS A 95 -0.14 -1.10 1.06
C CYS A 95 -1.28 -0.66 0.18
N ALA A 96 -1.34 -1.14 -1.06
CA ALA A 96 -2.42 -0.84 -1.99
C ALA A 96 -3.07 -2.15 -2.44
N ILE A 97 -4.41 -2.20 -2.46
CA ILE A 97 -5.17 -3.43 -2.65
C ILE A 97 -6.23 -3.23 -3.72
N GLY A 98 -6.40 -4.20 -4.62
CA GLY A 98 -7.44 -4.18 -5.64
C GLY A 98 -7.37 -2.93 -6.52
N HIS A 99 -8.51 -2.26 -6.71
CA HIS A 99 -8.56 -1.01 -7.50
C HIS A 99 -7.78 0.15 -6.85
N GLY A 100 -7.46 0.06 -5.55
CA GLY A 100 -6.63 1.04 -4.85
C GLY A 100 -5.18 1.09 -5.37
N VAL A 101 -4.71 0.07 -6.09
CA VAL A 101 -3.39 0.07 -6.74
C VAL A 101 -3.27 1.16 -7.81
N ALA A 102 -4.39 1.55 -8.44
CA ALA A 102 -4.43 2.67 -9.39
C ALA A 102 -3.95 4.00 -8.76
N ALA A 103 -4.10 4.14 -7.45
CA ALA A 103 -3.67 5.33 -6.72
C ALA A 103 -2.14 5.52 -6.76
N LEU A 104 -1.36 4.46 -7.00
CA LEU A 104 0.10 4.55 -7.13
C LEU A 104 0.54 5.22 -8.43
N CYS A 105 -0.33 5.25 -9.45
CA CYS A 105 -0.03 5.78 -10.78
C CYS A 105 0.21 7.30 -10.78
N CYS A 106 -0.28 8.03 -9.78
CA CYS A 106 -0.12 9.48 -9.70
C CYS A 106 1.31 9.94 -9.36
N ALA A 107 2.15 9.05 -8.83
CA ALA A 107 3.46 9.40 -8.31
C ALA A 107 4.54 9.30 -9.40
N THR A 108 4.92 10.42 -10.00
CA THR A 108 6.03 10.53 -10.96
C THR A 108 7.19 11.34 -10.38
N ASN A 109 8.41 11.08 -10.83
CA ASN A 109 9.59 11.89 -10.53
C ASN A 109 9.60 13.13 -11.45
N GLU A 110 10.50 14.08 -11.19
CA GLU A 110 10.64 15.32 -11.98
C GLU A 110 11.02 15.06 -13.45
N ASP A 111 11.71 13.96 -13.73
CA ASP A 111 12.07 13.50 -15.08
C ASP A 111 10.91 12.78 -15.81
N GLY A 112 9.73 12.70 -15.19
CA GLY A 112 8.56 12.01 -15.72
C GLY A 112 8.55 10.50 -15.50
N SER A 113 9.63 9.92 -14.96
CA SER A 113 9.66 8.48 -14.67
C SER A 113 8.75 8.13 -13.50
N TRP A 114 8.12 6.95 -13.54
CA TRP A 114 7.26 6.52 -12.44
C TRP A 114 8.07 6.22 -11.18
N VAL A 115 7.56 6.65 -10.03
CA VAL A 115 8.21 6.51 -8.71
C VAL A 115 8.45 5.04 -8.34
N PHE A 116 7.61 4.15 -8.84
CA PHE A 116 7.68 2.70 -8.61
C PHE A 116 8.24 1.93 -9.82
N HIS A 117 9.06 2.57 -10.65
CA HIS A 117 9.82 1.88 -11.69
C HIS A 117 10.67 0.74 -11.11
N GLY A 118 10.67 -0.42 -11.78
CA GLY A 118 11.42 -1.62 -11.37
C GLY A 118 10.86 -2.38 -10.17
N TYR A 119 9.70 -1.98 -9.64
CA TYR A 119 9.02 -2.72 -8.57
C TYR A 119 8.18 -3.87 -9.12
N SER A 120 7.84 -4.82 -8.24
CA SER A 120 6.87 -5.87 -8.54
C SER A 120 5.53 -5.55 -7.86
N LEU A 121 4.45 -5.56 -8.64
CA LEU A 121 3.10 -5.23 -8.21
C LEU A 121 2.11 -6.34 -8.58
N THR A 122 0.99 -6.33 -7.88
CA THR A 122 -0.22 -7.10 -8.21
C THR A 122 -1.43 -6.19 -8.18
N GLY A 123 -2.55 -6.65 -8.72
CA GLY A 123 -3.81 -5.93 -8.72
C GLY A 123 -4.85 -6.66 -9.57
N PRO A 124 -6.03 -6.05 -9.81
CA PRO A 124 -7.00 -6.57 -10.76
C PRO A 124 -6.33 -6.70 -12.14
N SER A 125 -6.25 -7.94 -12.62
CA SER A 125 -5.62 -8.23 -13.92
C SER A 125 -6.53 -7.82 -15.08
N VAL A 126 -5.97 -7.58 -16.25
CA VAL A 126 -6.74 -7.40 -17.49
C VAL A 126 -7.71 -8.56 -17.66
N CYS A 127 -7.26 -9.79 -17.43
CA CYS A 127 -8.08 -10.97 -17.61
C CYS A 127 -9.28 -11.04 -16.64
N GLU A 128 -9.15 -10.51 -15.42
CA GLU A 128 -10.27 -10.32 -14.51
C GLU A 128 -11.19 -9.20 -15.00
N LEU A 129 -10.59 -8.06 -15.38
CA LEU A 129 -11.31 -6.83 -15.71
C LEU A 129 -12.11 -6.92 -17.00
N VAL A 130 -11.64 -7.64 -18.04
CA VAL A 130 -12.35 -7.77 -19.34
C VAL A 130 -13.74 -8.38 -19.22
N ARG A 131 -14.01 -9.10 -18.12
CA ARG A 131 -15.31 -9.72 -17.84
C ARG A 131 -16.28 -8.76 -17.13
N ALA A 132 -15.79 -7.64 -16.63
CA ALA A 132 -16.59 -6.65 -15.94
C ALA A 132 -17.33 -5.74 -16.94
N PRO A 133 -18.61 -5.40 -16.71
CA PRO A 133 -19.43 -4.59 -17.63
C PRO A 133 -18.90 -3.15 -17.84
N GLY A 134 -17.94 -2.71 -17.03
CA GLY A 134 -17.32 -1.38 -17.10
C GLY A 134 -15.94 -1.35 -17.77
N PHE A 135 -15.39 -2.47 -18.24
CA PHE A 135 -14.01 -2.56 -18.72
C PHE A 135 -13.67 -1.51 -19.78
N ALA A 136 -14.49 -1.39 -20.82
CA ALA A 136 -14.26 -0.46 -21.92
C ALA A 136 -14.32 1.03 -21.53
N ARG A 137 -14.78 1.33 -20.30
CA ARG A 137 -14.87 2.69 -19.76
C ARG A 137 -13.81 3.00 -18.71
N LEU A 138 -12.92 2.05 -18.40
CA LEU A 138 -11.87 2.28 -17.42
C LEU A 138 -10.94 3.39 -17.95
N PRO A 139 -10.65 4.44 -17.15
CA PRO A 139 -9.73 5.49 -17.56
C PRO A 139 -8.28 5.01 -17.57
N LEU A 140 -8.01 3.90 -16.88
CA LEU A 140 -6.69 3.34 -16.66
C LEU A 140 -6.80 1.83 -16.47
N VAL A 141 -5.94 1.09 -17.15
CA VAL A 141 -5.70 -0.33 -16.89
C VAL A 141 -4.37 -0.44 -16.14
N VAL A 142 -4.45 -0.75 -14.85
CA VAL A 142 -3.28 -0.71 -13.94
C VAL A 142 -2.19 -1.68 -14.37
N GLU A 143 -2.56 -2.87 -14.82
CA GLU A 143 -1.61 -3.87 -15.32
C GLU A 143 -0.78 -3.33 -16.49
N ASP A 144 -1.43 -2.72 -17.48
CA ASP A 144 -0.74 -2.14 -18.65
C ASP A 144 0.15 -0.97 -18.22
N PHE A 145 -0.39 -0.05 -17.41
CA PHE A 145 0.39 1.08 -16.89
C PHE A 145 1.66 0.63 -16.14
N VAL A 146 1.56 -0.41 -15.29
CA VAL A 146 2.69 -0.95 -14.54
C VAL A 146 3.76 -1.49 -15.48
N LYS A 147 3.37 -2.26 -16.49
CA LYS A 147 4.28 -2.83 -17.48
C LYS A 147 4.94 -1.74 -18.33
N ASP A 148 4.15 -0.79 -18.83
CA ASP A 148 4.61 0.33 -19.66
C ASP A 148 5.55 1.27 -18.88
N SER A 149 5.34 1.40 -17.57
CA SER A 149 6.18 2.20 -16.68
C SER A 149 7.46 1.48 -16.22
N GLY A 150 7.74 0.28 -16.75
CA GLY A 150 8.96 -0.49 -16.46
C GLY A 150 8.95 -1.19 -15.10
N ALA A 151 7.78 -1.53 -14.57
CA ALA A 151 7.61 -2.38 -13.41
C ALA A 151 7.09 -3.76 -13.82
N SER A 152 7.22 -4.74 -12.92
CA SER A 152 6.73 -6.09 -13.13
C SER A 152 5.33 -6.25 -12.54
N PHE A 153 4.40 -6.81 -13.30
CA PHE A 153 3.05 -7.14 -12.82
C PHE A 153 2.88 -8.65 -12.69
N SER A 154 2.22 -9.10 -11.64
CA SER A 154 1.86 -10.51 -11.44
C SER A 154 0.47 -10.61 -10.86
N ALA A 155 -0.35 -11.52 -11.39
CA ALA A 155 -1.69 -11.81 -10.90
C ALA A 155 -1.87 -13.32 -10.71
N ALA A 156 -2.83 -13.71 -9.87
CA ALA A 156 -3.18 -15.11 -9.71
C ALA A 156 -3.76 -15.67 -11.02
N ALA A 157 -3.46 -16.92 -11.34
CA ALA A 157 -4.02 -17.59 -12.52
C ALA A 157 -5.51 -17.87 -12.33
N SER A 158 -6.35 -16.87 -12.60
CA SER A 158 -7.76 -17.09 -12.90
C SER A 158 -7.99 -17.38 -14.39
N CYS A 159 -6.92 -17.47 -15.19
CA CYS A 159 -6.99 -17.60 -16.65
C CYS A 159 -6.19 -18.82 -17.11
N PRO A 160 -6.83 -19.80 -17.77
CA PRO A 160 -6.16 -20.99 -18.26
C PRO A 160 -5.48 -20.67 -19.59
N GLU A 161 -4.37 -19.95 -19.55
CA GLU A 161 -3.39 -19.91 -20.64
C GLU A 161 -2.14 -19.16 -20.15
N THR A 162 -1.22 -19.91 -19.56
CA THR A 162 0.22 -19.69 -19.68
C THR A 162 0.87 -21.04 -19.38
N ASP A 163 1.67 -21.51 -20.33
CA ASP A 163 2.42 -22.75 -20.24
C ASP A 163 3.21 -22.82 -18.92
N GLY A 164 2.74 -23.67 -18.01
CA GLY A 164 3.50 -24.75 -17.40
C GLY A 164 4.83 -24.47 -16.68
N GLN A 165 5.27 -23.22 -16.50
CA GLN A 165 6.51 -22.91 -15.79
C GLN A 165 6.27 -21.95 -14.64
N TRP A 166 5.62 -22.49 -13.60
CA TRP A 166 5.51 -21.86 -12.30
C TRP A 166 6.88 -21.87 -11.60
N GLN A 167 7.49 -20.70 -11.41
CA GLN A 167 8.50 -20.56 -10.36
C GLN A 167 7.79 -20.27 -9.05
N HIS A 168 7.66 -21.30 -8.22
CA HIS A 168 7.29 -21.15 -6.82
C HIS A 168 8.41 -20.38 -6.11
N PHE A 169 8.14 -19.15 -5.67
CA PHE A 169 9.00 -18.50 -4.68
C PHE A 169 8.51 -18.91 -3.29
N PRO A 170 9.34 -19.59 -2.46
CA PRO A 170 8.97 -19.90 -1.10
C PRO A 170 8.68 -18.59 -0.36
N ALA A 171 7.45 -18.46 0.16
CA ALA A 171 7.03 -17.38 1.03
C ALA A 171 7.72 -17.53 2.40
N GLY A 172 8.97 -17.05 2.46
CA GLY A 172 9.55 -16.50 3.67
C GLY A 172 9.39 -14.98 3.61
N GLU A 173 8.44 -14.47 4.38
CA GLU A 173 8.25 -13.03 4.66
C GLU A 173 8.03 -12.10 3.44
N ILE A 174 6.95 -12.28 2.69
CA ILE A 174 6.44 -11.22 1.81
C ILE A 174 4.91 -11.25 1.84
N PHE A 175 4.32 -10.33 2.62
CA PHE A 175 2.91 -9.98 2.49
C PHE A 175 2.78 -8.90 1.41
N LEU A 176 1.79 -9.09 0.53
CA LEU A 176 1.45 -8.19 -0.56
C LEU A 176 1.06 -6.79 -0.04
N ALA A 177 2.06 -5.92 -0.05
CA ALA A 177 1.99 -4.47 0.10
C ALA A 177 3.26 -3.92 -0.56
N CYS A 178 3.08 -3.12 -1.62
CA CYS A 178 4.01 -2.19 -2.26
C CYS A 178 5.50 -2.27 -1.85
N GLY A 179 6.38 -2.29 -2.84
CA GLY A 179 7.38 -1.23 -2.78
C GLY A 179 8.62 -1.42 -1.88
N LEU A 180 9.29 -2.58 -1.82
CA LEU A 180 10.69 -2.62 -1.33
C LEU A 180 11.68 -3.24 -2.33
N LYS A 181 12.72 -2.45 -2.67
CA LYS A 181 13.88 -2.91 -3.43
C LYS A 181 14.68 -3.89 -2.58
N ARG A 182 14.65 -5.18 -2.94
CA ARG A 182 15.56 -6.19 -2.37
C ARG A 182 16.99 -5.84 -2.82
N LYS A 183 17.84 -5.40 -1.89
CA LYS A 183 19.28 -5.30 -2.16
C LYS A 183 19.82 -6.73 -2.22
N ARG A 184 20.59 -7.05 -3.28
CA ARG A 184 21.30 -8.33 -3.41
C ARG A 184 22.12 -8.58 -2.13
N LEU A 185 22.02 -9.79 -1.58
CA LEU A 185 22.95 -10.28 -0.58
C LEU A 185 24.25 -10.62 -1.31
N GLY A 186 25.23 -9.72 -1.21
CA GLY A 186 26.54 -9.82 -1.81
C GLY A 186 27.25 -8.50 -1.56
N ASP A 187 28.29 -8.55 -0.72
CA ASP A 187 29.15 -7.45 -0.25
C ASP A 187 28.65 -6.70 0.99
N ALA A 188 28.79 -7.35 2.15
CA ALA A 188 28.96 -6.67 3.43
C ALA A 188 30.41 -6.15 3.54
N PRO A 189 30.67 -4.89 3.94
CA PRO A 189 31.99 -4.49 4.41
C PRO A 189 32.31 -5.27 5.68
N SER A 190 33.46 -5.92 5.69
CA SER A 190 34.00 -6.69 6.80
C SER A 190 34.13 -5.83 8.06
N TRP A 191 33.35 -6.15 9.09
CA TRP A 191 33.66 -5.78 10.47
C TRP A 191 33.53 -7.02 11.36
N LEU A 192 34.45 -7.96 11.17
CA LEU A 192 34.82 -8.95 12.19
C LEU A 192 36.34 -9.10 12.12
N GLY A 193 37.01 -8.52 13.11
CA GLY A 193 38.47 -8.58 13.22
C GLY A 193 39.02 -7.59 14.25
N ALA A 194 38.58 -7.66 15.50
CA ALA A 194 39.38 -7.22 16.64
C ALA A 194 38.84 -7.84 17.94
N GLU A 195 39.68 -8.66 18.53
CA GLU A 195 39.50 -9.39 19.78
C GLU A 195 39.67 -8.47 20.99
N GLU A 196 38.85 -8.73 22.03
CA GLU A 196 39.09 -8.56 23.47
C GLU A 196 39.64 -7.24 24.06
N SER A 197 38.78 -6.53 24.82
CA SER A 197 39.16 -6.07 26.16
C SER A 197 37.94 -5.83 27.05
N ARG A 198 37.97 -6.44 28.24
CA ARG A 198 36.92 -6.46 29.26
C ARG A 198 36.71 -5.08 29.91
N ARG A 199 35.44 -4.68 30.07
CA ARG A 199 34.94 -4.05 31.31
C ARG A 199 33.56 -4.60 31.62
N VAL A 200 33.39 -5.01 32.87
CA VAL A 200 32.15 -5.50 33.46
C VAL A 200 31.36 -4.27 33.91
N GLU A 201 30.17 -4.06 33.36
CA GLU A 201 29.19 -3.10 33.90
C GLU A 201 27.93 -3.84 34.38
N SER A 202 27.32 -3.31 35.43
CA SER A 202 26.42 -3.98 36.38
C SER A 202 24.97 -4.16 35.86
N PRO A 203 24.13 -4.99 36.54
CA PRO A 203 22.82 -5.44 36.05
C PRO A 203 21.67 -4.41 36.02
N GLU A 204 21.93 -3.10 36.05
CA GLU A 204 20.86 -2.07 36.16
C GLU A 204 20.51 -1.35 34.86
N GLU A 205 21.23 -1.58 33.76
CA GLU A 205 21.01 -0.91 32.47
C GLU A 205 20.14 -1.72 31.48
N GLN A 206 19.23 -2.58 31.97
CA GLN A 206 18.33 -3.41 31.14
C GLN A 206 16.87 -2.93 31.13
N ARG A 207 16.63 -1.63 31.35
CA ARG A 207 15.30 -1.03 31.11
C ARG A 207 15.38 0.07 30.04
N ARG A 208 14.45 -0.05 29.07
CA ARG A 208 14.18 0.76 27.87
C ARG A 208 14.94 0.22 26.66
N VAL A 209 14.31 -0.24 25.59
CA VAL A 209 13.20 0.38 24.85
C VAL A 209 12.21 -0.70 24.39
N GLY A 210 10.95 -0.62 24.84
CA GLY A 210 9.85 -1.19 24.11
C GLY A 210 9.43 -0.17 23.06
N GLU A 211 9.59 -0.47 21.78
CA GLU A 211 9.00 0.36 20.72
C GLU A 211 7.49 0.05 20.69
N ASP A 212 6.68 1.04 21.03
CA ASP A 212 5.24 0.99 20.80
C ASP A 212 4.99 0.77 19.29
N PRO A 213 3.96 -0.01 18.91
CA PRO A 213 3.66 -0.24 17.50
C PRO A 213 3.42 1.10 16.79
N PRO A 214 3.88 1.24 15.53
CA PRO A 214 3.78 2.50 14.79
C PRO A 214 2.34 3.00 14.80
N THR A 215 2.10 4.07 15.55
CA THR A 215 0.76 4.28 16.12
C THR A 215 -0.23 4.86 15.11
N TYR A 216 0.21 5.26 13.91
CA TYR A 216 -0.63 5.98 12.95
C TYR A 216 -0.43 5.50 11.51
N ALA A 217 -1.52 5.06 10.88
CA ALA A 217 -1.59 4.79 9.45
C ALA A 217 -2.69 5.64 8.80
N VAL A 218 -2.46 6.09 7.57
CA VAL A 218 -3.49 6.80 6.79
C VAL A 218 -4.18 5.83 5.85
N CYS A 219 -5.50 5.75 5.94
CA CYS A 219 -6.36 4.99 5.03
C CYS A 219 -6.96 5.94 4.00
N VAL A 220 -6.60 5.78 2.72
CA VAL A 220 -7.12 6.64 1.64
C VAL A 220 -8.26 5.94 0.90
N HIS A 221 -9.41 6.58 0.78
CA HIS A 221 -10.60 6.02 0.12
C HIS A 221 -11.38 7.09 -0.65
N LEU A 222 -12.20 6.70 -1.62
CA LEU A 222 -13.39 7.43 -2.06
C LEU A 222 -14.59 6.52 -2.04
#